data_AF-A0A0U5BFK3-F1
#
_entry.id   AF-A0A0U5BFK3-F1
#
_cell.length_a   1.000
_cell.length_b   1.000
_cell.length_c   1.000
_cell.angle_alpha   90.00
_cell.angle_beta   90.00
_cell.angle_gamma   90.00
#
_symmetry.space_group_name_H-M   'P 1'
#
loop_
_entity.id
_entity.type
_entity.pdbx_description
1 polymer ?
#
loop_
_entity_poly.entity_id
_entity_poly.type
_entity_poly.pdbx_seq_one_letter_code
_entity_poly.pdbx_strand_id
1 'polypeptide(L)'
;MTITWDWLVQKNFRLNDANVHPTVRQKAWDAIFELWQKGIYVLITQGYRSIAEQNDLYAQGRTKPGKIVTNARGGQSYHNYGLAIDFALYTKDGKDVTWDDSSAEWQQVVRVFKSKGFAWGGDFNTFKDTPHFEMTFGYRCSQLQTGQGPARPATVVVIPEPAASAVTNQEQTCSIIINGAKLDARGIIRDNLSYLPVRAVGNAAGVTVGFENGKAMLGAGILQTTIVIGETGYAQGREIAQVLGYVIEWDQNTWTVTLTKGKR
;
A
#
# COMPACT_ATOMS: atom_id res chain seq x y z
N MET A 1 -9.63 -10.67 -9.06
CA MET A 1 -8.36 -10.15 -8.52
C MET A 1 -8.64 -9.73 -7.09
N THR A 2 -7.82 -10.15 -6.12
CA THR A 2 -7.98 -9.69 -4.74
C THR A 2 -7.41 -8.28 -4.63
N ILE A 3 -8.20 -7.32 -4.14
CA ILE A 3 -7.72 -5.95 -3.91
C ILE A 3 -6.79 -5.95 -2.69
N THR A 4 -5.49 -5.81 -2.93
CA THR A 4 -4.48 -5.71 -1.88
C THR A 4 -4.49 -4.32 -1.25
N TRP A 5 -3.99 -4.21 -0.02
CA TRP A 5 -3.84 -2.91 0.64
C TRP A 5 -2.94 -1.97 -0.17
N ASP A 6 -1.77 -2.44 -0.61
CA ASP A 6 -0.83 -1.64 -1.38
C ASP A 6 -1.43 -1.11 -2.69
N TRP A 7 -2.20 -1.95 -3.38
CA TRP A 7 -2.93 -1.51 -4.57
C TRP A 7 -3.91 -0.39 -4.24
N LEU A 8 -4.67 -0.54 -3.15
CA LEU A 8 -5.66 0.45 -2.74
C LEU A 8 -4.99 1.76 -2.30
N VAL A 9 -3.84 1.68 -1.63
CA VAL A 9 -3.01 2.83 -1.27
C VAL A 9 -2.57 3.59 -2.53
N GLN A 10 -2.06 2.88 -3.54
CA GLN A 10 -1.64 3.49 -4.81
C GLN A 10 -2.81 4.18 -5.54
N LYS A 11 -4.00 3.59 -5.52
CA LYS A 11 -5.19 4.18 -6.16
C LYS A 11 -5.70 5.42 -5.44
N ASN A 12 -5.47 5.54 -4.14
CA ASN A 12 -5.87 6.67 -3.32
C ASN A 12 -4.84 7.82 -3.32
N PHE A 13 -4.08 7.99 -4.40
CA PHE A 13 -3.02 9.00 -4.52
C PHE A 13 -3.46 10.45 -4.29
N ARG A 14 -4.77 10.77 -4.38
CA ARG A 14 -5.31 12.10 -4.07
C ARG A 14 -5.11 12.51 -2.63
N LEU A 15 -5.03 11.55 -1.71
CA LEU A 15 -4.67 11.83 -0.32
C LEU A 15 -3.20 12.22 -0.16
N ASN A 16 -2.35 12.07 -1.17
CA ASN A 16 -0.94 12.49 -1.09
C ASN A 16 -0.76 13.99 -1.35
N ASP A 17 -1.79 14.69 -1.84
CA ASP A 17 -1.72 16.13 -2.06
C ASP A 17 -1.46 16.86 -0.72
N ALA A 18 -0.37 17.62 -0.68
CA ALA A 18 0.06 18.38 0.49
C ALA A 18 -0.95 19.49 0.86
N ASN A 19 -1.81 19.88 -0.07
CA ASN A 19 -2.88 20.85 0.18
C ASN A 19 -4.08 20.24 0.89
N VAL A 20 -4.20 18.91 1.00
CA VAL A 20 -5.19 18.27 1.88
C VAL A 20 -4.66 18.32 3.32
N HIS A 21 -5.52 18.76 4.24
CA HIS A 21 -5.13 18.96 5.63
C HIS A 21 -4.58 17.65 6.25
N PRO A 22 -3.43 17.68 6.95
CA PRO A 22 -2.82 16.47 7.51
C PRO A 22 -3.76 15.61 8.35
N THR A 23 -4.57 16.22 9.23
CA THR A 23 -5.60 15.50 10.01
C THR A 23 -6.66 14.84 9.12
N VAL A 24 -7.11 15.50 8.06
CA VAL A 24 -8.10 14.93 7.11
C VAL A 24 -7.49 13.71 6.43
N ARG A 25 -6.24 13.82 5.95
CA ARG A 25 -5.51 12.70 5.34
C ARG A 25 -5.36 11.53 6.31
N GLN A 26 -4.92 11.78 7.55
CA GLN A 26 -4.74 10.74 8.55
C GLN A 26 -6.05 10.02 8.84
N LYS A 27 -7.12 10.78 9.13
CA LYS A 27 -8.43 10.21 9.45
C LYS A 27 -9.05 9.48 8.26
N ALA A 28 -8.82 9.94 7.04
CA ALA A 28 -9.23 9.24 5.83
C ALA A 28 -8.50 7.90 5.70
N TRP A 29 -7.17 7.86 5.87
CA TRP A 29 -6.40 6.61 5.82
C TRP A 29 -6.83 5.61 6.91
N ASP A 30 -7.03 6.06 8.14
CA ASP A 30 -7.54 5.24 9.24
C ASP A 30 -8.91 4.60 8.88
N ALA A 31 -9.80 5.37 8.25
CA ALA A 31 -11.11 4.88 7.80
C ALA A 31 -11.01 3.90 6.63
N ILE A 32 -10.21 4.23 5.60
CA ILE A 32 -10.03 3.40 4.41
C ILE A 32 -9.42 2.04 4.80
N PHE A 33 -8.46 2.04 5.71
CA PHE A 33 -7.85 0.82 6.22
C PHE A 33 -8.85 -0.07 6.95
N GLU A 34 -9.63 0.49 7.89
CA GLU A 34 -10.68 -0.23 8.61
C GLU A 34 -11.74 -0.82 7.67
N LEU A 35 -12.10 -0.08 6.61
CA LEU A 35 -13.07 -0.53 5.59
C LEU A 35 -12.49 -1.62 4.69
N TRP A 36 -11.22 -1.50 4.29
CA TRP A 36 -10.53 -2.52 3.51
C TRP A 36 -10.49 -3.87 4.25
N GLN A 37 -10.24 -3.86 5.57
CA GLN A 37 -10.30 -5.06 6.41
C GLN A 37 -11.70 -5.72 6.44
N LYS A 38 -12.76 -4.94 6.15
CA LYS A 38 -14.14 -5.41 6.04
C LYS A 38 -14.53 -5.77 4.60
N GLY A 39 -13.58 -5.77 3.66
CA GLY A 39 -13.82 -6.03 2.24
C GLY A 39 -14.57 -4.90 1.51
N ILE A 40 -14.49 -3.66 2.02
CA ILE A 40 -15.08 -2.47 1.41
C ILE A 40 -13.93 -1.59 0.91
N TYR A 41 -13.91 -1.31 -0.39
CA TYR A 41 -12.75 -0.74 -1.05
C TYR A 41 -13.04 0.69 -1.49
N VAL A 42 -12.60 1.66 -0.68
CA VAL A 42 -12.88 3.08 -0.89
C VAL A 42 -11.84 3.72 -1.81
N LEU A 43 -12.33 4.46 -2.80
CA LEU A 43 -11.53 5.36 -3.63
C LEU A 43 -11.88 6.82 -3.29
N ILE A 44 -10.88 7.62 -2.95
CA ILE A 44 -10.99 9.07 -2.87
C ILE A 44 -10.88 9.63 -4.28
N THR A 45 -12.00 10.16 -4.78
CA THR A 45 -12.15 10.68 -6.15
C THR A 45 -11.82 12.16 -6.25
N GLN A 46 -11.95 12.91 -5.15
CA GLN A 46 -11.59 14.33 -5.02
C GLN A 46 -10.98 14.60 -3.65
N GLY A 47 -9.99 15.49 -3.61
CA GLY A 47 -9.34 15.98 -2.39
C GLY A 47 -9.31 17.51 -2.40
N TYR A 48 -8.11 18.09 -2.40
CA TYR A 48 -7.96 19.53 -2.60
C TYR A 48 -8.38 19.93 -4.02
N ARG A 49 -9.00 21.12 -4.13
CA ARG A 49 -9.33 21.77 -5.41
C ARG A 49 -9.07 23.25 -5.29
N SER A 50 -8.26 23.83 -6.15
CA SER A 50 -7.97 25.28 -6.14
C SER A 50 -9.23 26.13 -6.39
N ILE A 51 -9.14 27.42 -6.08
CA ILE A 51 -10.20 28.41 -6.34
C ILE A 51 -10.54 28.47 -7.83
N ALA A 52 -9.53 28.41 -8.69
CA ALA A 52 -9.70 28.45 -10.14
C ALA A 52 -10.44 27.20 -10.64
N GLU A 53 -10.01 26.01 -10.21
CA GLU A 53 -10.69 24.75 -10.56
C GLU A 53 -12.13 24.71 -10.06
N GLN A 54 -12.40 25.25 -8.86
CA GLN A 54 -13.77 25.33 -8.34
C GLN A 54 -14.64 26.31 -9.13
N ASN A 55 -14.10 27.45 -9.55
CA ASN A 55 -14.82 28.37 -10.43
C ASN A 55 -15.10 27.74 -11.79
N ASP A 56 -14.16 26.95 -12.31
CA ASP A 56 -14.35 26.21 -13.55
C ASP A 56 -15.47 25.17 -13.44
N LEU A 57 -15.48 24.42 -12.33
CA LEU A 57 -16.53 23.45 -12.02
C LEU A 57 -17.90 24.12 -11.82
N TYR A 58 -17.92 25.30 -11.18
CA TYR A 58 -19.15 26.09 -11.02
C TYR A 58 -19.70 26.60 -12.36
N ALA A 59 -18.84 26.90 -13.34
CA ALA A 59 -19.24 27.33 -14.66
C ALA A 59 -19.99 26.23 -15.45
N GLN A 60 -19.76 24.95 -15.14
CA GLN A 60 -20.41 23.83 -15.81
C GLN A 60 -21.93 23.84 -15.61
N GLY A 61 -22.67 23.76 -16.72
CA GLY A 61 -24.14 23.88 -16.76
C GLY A 61 -24.66 25.30 -16.52
N ARG A 62 -23.78 26.31 -16.48
CA ARG A 62 -24.12 27.73 -16.34
C ARG A 62 -23.58 28.55 -17.50
N THR A 63 -22.26 28.70 -17.56
CA THR A 63 -21.54 29.42 -18.63
C THR A 63 -20.71 28.49 -19.50
N LYS A 64 -20.58 27.21 -19.13
CA LYS A 64 -20.02 26.12 -19.93
C LYS A 64 -21.05 25.00 -20.10
N PRO A 65 -21.02 24.24 -21.21
CA PRO A 65 -21.86 23.04 -21.37
C PRO A 65 -21.62 22.00 -20.27
N GLY A 66 -22.64 21.18 -19.99
CA GLY A 66 -22.56 20.08 -19.01
C GLY A 66 -23.64 20.15 -17.94
N LYS A 67 -23.71 19.15 -17.06
CA LYS A 67 -24.61 19.17 -15.90
C LYS A 67 -24.06 20.06 -14.80
N ILE A 68 -24.92 20.73 -14.04
CA ILE A 68 -24.52 21.41 -12.81
C ILE A 68 -24.09 20.35 -11.80
N VAL A 69 -22.82 20.40 -11.37
CA VAL A 69 -22.23 19.45 -10.41
C VAL A 69 -21.84 20.11 -9.09
N THR A 70 -21.98 21.44 -8.98
CA THR A 70 -21.74 22.17 -7.72
C THR A 70 -22.53 23.47 -7.69
N ASN A 71 -22.90 23.90 -6.48
CA ASN A 71 -23.45 25.24 -6.21
C ASN A 71 -22.43 26.19 -5.58
N ALA A 72 -21.26 25.70 -5.18
CA ALA A 72 -20.22 26.50 -4.54
C ALA A 72 -19.33 27.17 -5.59
N ARG A 73 -19.13 28.49 -5.47
CA ARG A 73 -18.07 29.20 -6.19
C ARG A 73 -16.71 28.95 -5.55
N GLY A 74 -15.64 29.38 -6.21
CA GLY A 74 -14.31 29.39 -5.65
C GLY A 74 -14.29 30.09 -4.28
N GLY A 75 -13.76 29.38 -3.28
CA GLY A 75 -13.68 29.82 -1.89
C GLY A 75 -14.89 29.46 -1.05
N GLN A 76 -15.97 28.96 -1.66
CA GLN A 76 -17.20 28.54 -0.97
C GLN A 76 -17.28 27.03 -0.75
N SER A 77 -16.25 26.27 -1.14
CA SER A 77 -16.15 24.83 -0.92
C SER A 77 -15.01 24.49 0.04
N TYR A 78 -15.22 23.54 0.95
CA TYR A 78 -14.16 23.04 1.84
C TYR A 78 -13.03 22.32 1.08
N HIS A 79 -13.25 21.84 -0.15
CA HIS A 79 -12.19 21.36 -1.02
C HIS A 79 -11.14 22.44 -1.31
N ASN A 80 -11.53 23.72 -1.33
CA ASN A 80 -10.62 24.85 -1.54
C ASN A 80 -9.61 25.07 -0.43
N TYR A 81 -9.83 24.43 0.71
CA TYR A 81 -9.01 24.55 1.91
C TYR A 81 -8.39 23.21 2.31
N GLY A 82 -8.61 22.15 1.52
CA GLY A 82 -8.15 20.80 1.81
C GLY A 82 -8.86 20.16 3.01
N LEU A 83 -10.09 20.60 3.28
CA LEU A 83 -10.89 20.18 4.43
C LEU A 83 -12.01 19.21 4.06
N ALA A 84 -12.05 18.77 2.80
CA ALA A 84 -13.04 17.83 2.30
C ALA A 84 -12.45 16.82 1.32
N ILE A 85 -13.15 15.69 1.18
CA ILE A 85 -12.85 14.59 0.27
C ILE A 85 -14.17 14.05 -0.29
N ASP A 86 -14.14 13.62 -1.54
CA ASP A 86 -15.25 12.87 -2.14
C ASP A 86 -14.81 11.43 -2.38
N PHE A 87 -15.73 10.48 -2.26
CA PHE A 87 -15.41 9.05 -2.43
C PHE A 87 -16.30 8.34 -3.44
N ALA A 88 -15.83 7.18 -3.87
CA ALA A 88 -16.57 6.14 -4.56
C ALA A 88 -16.13 4.77 -4.01
N LEU A 89 -16.86 3.71 -4.35
CA LEU A 89 -16.50 2.35 -3.96
C LEU A 89 -16.05 1.55 -5.16
N TYR A 90 -14.92 0.86 -5.07
CA TYR A 90 -14.54 -0.13 -6.07
C TYR A 90 -15.46 -1.35 -6.01
N THR A 91 -15.73 -1.94 -7.17
CA THR A 91 -16.27 -3.30 -7.26
C THR A 91 -15.31 -4.30 -6.59
N LYS A 92 -15.82 -5.44 -6.15
CA LYS A 92 -15.02 -6.45 -5.42
C LYS A 92 -13.82 -6.96 -6.22
N ASP A 93 -13.87 -6.88 -7.55
CA ASP A 93 -12.79 -7.27 -8.46
C ASP A 93 -11.84 -6.11 -8.85
N GLY A 94 -12.13 -4.89 -8.39
CA GLY A 94 -11.32 -3.69 -8.60
C GLY A 94 -11.32 -3.12 -10.01
N LYS A 95 -12.24 -3.55 -10.87
CA LYS A 95 -12.29 -3.13 -12.27
C LYS A 95 -13.12 -1.87 -12.52
N ASP A 96 -14.11 -1.61 -11.66
CA ASP A 96 -15.02 -0.49 -11.81
C ASP A 96 -15.29 0.18 -10.46
N VAL A 97 -15.95 1.34 -10.48
CA VAL A 97 -16.37 2.08 -9.30
C VAL A 97 -17.87 2.38 -9.35
N THR A 98 -18.50 2.44 -8.17
CA THR A 98 -19.91 2.76 -8.01
C THR A 98 -20.12 3.93 -7.05
N TRP A 99 -21.18 4.69 -7.31
CA TRP A 99 -21.75 5.75 -6.48
C TRP A 99 -23.14 5.39 -5.94
N ASP A 100 -23.44 4.09 -5.84
CA ASP A 100 -24.71 3.61 -5.27
C ASP A 100 -24.77 3.87 -3.76
N ASP A 101 -25.36 5.01 -3.41
CA ASP A 101 -25.52 5.49 -2.03
C ASP A 101 -26.62 4.76 -1.23
N SER A 102 -27.41 3.93 -1.91
CA SER A 102 -28.42 3.06 -1.29
C SER A 102 -27.83 1.75 -0.73
N SER A 103 -26.59 1.41 -1.11
CA SER A 103 -25.94 0.16 -0.70
C SER A 103 -25.57 0.11 0.79
N ALA A 104 -25.56 -1.09 1.35
CA ALA A 104 -25.17 -1.32 2.74
C ALA A 104 -23.69 -0.95 2.99
N GLU A 105 -22.81 -1.22 2.01
CA GLU A 105 -21.42 -0.81 2.04
C GLU A 105 -21.26 0.71 2.10
N TRP A 106 -22.04 1.47 1.33
CA TRP A 106 -22.01 2.93 1.39
C TRP A 106 -22.35 3.45 2.78
N GLN A 107 -23.41 2.92 3.38
CA GLN A 107 -23.81 3.30 4.73
C GLN A 107 -22.77 2.88 5.78
N GLN A 108 -22.06 1.78 5.56
CA GLN A 108 -20.93 1.38 6.41
C GLN A 108 -19.76 2.36 6.28
N VAL A 109 -19.45 2.84 5.08
CA VAL A 109 -18.43 3.88 4.85
C VAL A 109 -18.80 5.15 5.61
N VAL A 110 -20.04 5.61 5.47
CA VAL A 110 -20.56 6.78 6.20
C VAL A 110 -20.38 6.62 7.71
N ARG A 111 -20.74 5.47 8.28
CA ARG A 111 -20.55 5.21 9.72
C ARG A 111 -19.09 5.27 10.15
N VAL A 112 -18.18 4.66 9.38
CA VAL A 112 -16.75 4.64 9.72
C VAL A 112 -16.14 6.04 9.58
N PHE A 113 -16.41 6.78 8.50
CA PHE A 113 -15.90 8.15 8.34
C PHE A 113 -16.43 9.09 9.43
N LYS A 114 -17.72 9.00 9.77
CA LYS A 114 -18.30 9.75 10.90
C LYS A 114 -17.59 9.42 12.23
N SER A 115 -17.27 8.15 12.49
CA SER A 115 -16.52 7.76 13.70
C SER A 115 -15.09 8.32 13.74
N LYS A 116 -14.51 8.67 12.59
CA LYS A 116 -13.22 9.38 12.49
C LYS A 116 -13.34 10.91 12.57
N GLY A 117 -14.55 11.45 12.72
CA GLY A 117 -14.81 12.88 12.93
C GLY A 117 -15.21 13.65 11.67
N PHE A 118 -15.55 12.97 10.57
CA PHE A 118 -16.09 13.62 9.37
C PHE A 118 -17.58 13.91 9.52
N ALA A 119 -18.01 15.07 9.01
CA ALA A 119 -19.41 15.30 8.65
C ALA A 119 -19.66 14.76 7.23
N TRP A 120 -20.88 14.32 6.96
CA TRP A 120 -21.27 13.69 5.68
C TRP A 120 -22.25 14.57 4.91
N GLY A 121 -22.00 14.79 3.62
CA GLY A 121 -22.83 15.63 2.77
C GLY A 121 -24.23 15.08 2.51
N GLY A 122 -24.46 13.77 2.73
CA GLY A 122 -25.80 13.19 2.70
C GLY A 122 -26.72 13.63 3.85
N ASP A 123 -26.15 14.17 4.94
CA ASP A 123 -26.92 14.74 6.05
C ASP A 123 -27.30 16.22 5.81
N PHE A 124 -26.84 16.83 4.72
CA PHE A 124 -27.16 18.23 4.44
C PHE A 124 -28.67 18.44 4.24
N ASN A 125 -29.20 19.53 4.81
CA ASN A 125 -30.62 19.88 4.74
C ASN A 125 -31.09 20.16 3.29
N THR A 126 -30.19 20.65 2.44
CA THR A 126 -30.44 20.96 1.03
C THR A 126 -29.23 20.53 0.20
N PHE A 127 -29.46 20.08 -1.03
CA PHE A 127 -28.40 19.61 -1.93
C PHE A 127 -27.52 18.53 -1.29
N LYS A 128 -28.15 17.39 -0.98
CA LYS A 128 -27.45 16.22 -0.44
C LYS A 128 -26.36 15.80 -1.41
N ASP A 129 -25.13 15.82 -0.91
CA ASP A 129 -23.93 15.43 -1.64
C ASP A 129 -23.40 14.14 -1.00
N THR A 130 -23.98 13.01 -1.41
CA THR A 130 -23.75 11.72 -0.74
C THR A 130 -22.32 11.20 -0.87
N PRO A 131 -21.52 11.53 -1.91
CA PRO A 131 -20.09 11.21 -1.95
C PRO A 131 -19.21 12.06 -1.03
N HIS A 132 -19.74 13.11 -0.41
CA HIS A 132 -18.93 14.14 0.23
C HIS A 132 -18.70 13.90 1.72
N PHE A 133 -17.45 14.08 2.17
CA PHE A 133 -17.10 14.20 3.59
C PHE A 133 -16.28 15.46 3.85
N GLU A 134 -16.54 16.13 4.97
CA GLU A 134 -15.80 17.32 5.40
C GLU A 134 -15.41 17.27 6.88
N MET A 135 -14.27 17.89 7.19
CA MET A 135 -13.86 18.24 8.55
C MET A 135 -13.66 19.76 8.62
N THR A 136 -14.66 20.47 9.11
CA THR A 136 -14.64 21.96 9.11
C THR A 136 -13.77 22.54 10.21
N PHE A 137 -13.47 21.75 11.26
CA PHE A 137 -12.81 22.20 12.49
C PHE A 137 -13.53 23.40 13.14
N GLY A 138 -14.84 23.55 12.91
CA GLY A 138 -15.65 24.66 13.41
C GLY A 138 -15.57 25.94 12.57
N TYR A 139 -14.81 25.96 11.47
CA TYR A 139 -14.70 27.11 10.59
C TYR A 139 -15.72 27.08 9.47
N ARG A 140 -16.31 28.24 9.16
CA ARG A 140 -17.13 28.44 7.95
C ARG A 140 -16.24 28.80 6.76
N CYS A 141 -16.69 28.51 5.54
CA CYS A 141 -16.01 28.96 4.32
C CYS A 141 -15.71 30.47 4.30
N SER A 142 -16.60 31.33 4.84
CA SER A 142 -16.35 32.77 4.92
C SER A 142 -15.17 33.14 5.81
N GLN A 143 -14.94 32.40 6.90
CA GLN A 143 -13.77 32.60 7.76
C GLN A 143 -12.49 32.13 7.05
N LEU A 144 -12.57 30.98 6.39
CA LEU A 144 -11.48 30.40 5.60
C LEU A 144 -11.02 31.34 4.47
N GLN A 145 -11.95 32.03 3.79
CA GLN A 145 -11.64 33.04 2.78
C GLN A 145 -10.81 34.21 3.32
N THR A 146 -10.99 34.56 4.60
CA THR A 146 -10.24 35.64 5.26
C THR A 146 -8.91 35.18 5.88
N GLY A 147 -8.50 33.94 5.62
CA GLY A 147 -7.24 33.38 6.12
C GLY A 147 -7.31 32.77 7.53
N GLN A 148 -8.49 32.75 8.16
CA GLN A 148 -8.70 31.93 9.36
C GLN A 148 -8.70 30.45 8.97
N GLY A 149 -8.43 29.55 9.91
CA GLY A 149 -8.53 28.12 9.63
C GLY A 149 -7.90 27.26 10.71
N PRO A 150 -8.05 25.93 10.60
CA PRO A 150 -7.41 25.02 11.52
C PRO A 150 -5.89 25.11 11.42
N ALA A 151 -5.21 24.95 12.56
CA ALA A 151 -3.78 24.77 12.58
C ALA A 151 -3.41 23.53 11.76
N ARG A 152 -2.46 23.67 10.83
CA ARG A 152 -1.90 22.55 10.07
C ARG A 152 -0.72 21.97 10.85
N PRO A 153 -0.87 20.83 11.53
CA PRO A 153 0.24 20.24 12.24
C PRO A 153 1.30 19.78 11.23
N ALA A 154 2.59 19.89 11.60
CA ALA A 154 3.70 19.40 10.79
C ALA A 154 3.81 17.85 10.75
N THR A 155 2.78 17.15 11.23
CA THR A 155 2.77 15.70 11.40
C THR A 155 2.89 14.97 10.07
N VAL A 156 3.77 13.97 10.04
CA VAL A 156 3.85 12.98 8.97
C VAL A 156 2.59 12.13 9.00
N VAL A 157 1.82 12.13 7.91
CA VAL A 157 0.66 11.24 7.77
C VAL A 157 1.18 9.80 7.72
N VAL A 158 0.73 8.97 8.65
CA VAL A 158 1.07 7.56 8.74
C VAL A 158 -0.02 6.77 8.04
N ILE A 159 0.30 6.16 6.91
CA ILE A 159 -0.60 5.23 6.23
C ILE A 159 -0.62 3.95 7.08
N PRO A 160 -1.78 3.51 7.59
CA PRO A 160 -1.86 2.26 8.34
C PRO A 160 -1.37 1.10 7.48
N GLU A 161 -0.66 0.18 8.08
CA GLU A 161 -0.26 -1.06 7.43
C GLU A 161 -1.13 -2.20 7.97
N PRO A 162 -1.55 -3.16 7.12
CA PRO A 162 -2.14 -4.40 7.61
C PRO A 162 -1.22 -4.95 8.67
N ALA A 163 -1.77 -5.26 9.84
CA ALA A 163 -1.05 -6.05 10.82
C ALA A 163 -0.53 -7.26 10.06
N ALA A 164 0.77 -7.28 9.80
CA ALA A 164 1.39 -8.41 9.14
C ALA A 164 0.94 -9.61 9.96
N SER A 165 0.37 -10.64 9.33
CA SER A 165 0.04 -11.92 9.97
C SER A 165 1.21 -12.34 10.86
N ALA A 166 1.22 -11.96 12.14
CA ALA A 166 2.43 -11.86 12.96
C ALA A 166 3.74 -11.98 12.15
N VAL A 167 4.05 -11.04 11.25
CA VAL A 167 5.42 -11.01 10.71
C VAL A 167 6.21 -10.25 11.77
N THR A 168 6.57 -11.00 12.82
CA THR A 168 7.91 -10.84 13.35
C THR A 168 8.83 -10.73 12.15
N ASN A 169 9.80 -9.80 12.13
CA ASN A 169 10.95 -9.90 11.23
C ASN A 169 11.74 -11.19 11.52
N GLN A 170 11.11 -12.35 11.38
CA GLN A 170 11.70 -13.58 10.95
C GLN A 170 11.40 -13.61 9.46
N GLU A 171 12.42 -13.28 8.67
CA GLU A 171 12.41 -13.61 7.25
C GLU A 171 11.89 -15.03 7.10
N GLN A 172 10.88 -15.23 6.25
CA GLN A 172 10.30 -16.55 6.07
C GLN A 172 11.42 -17.52 5.68
N THR A 173 11.66 -18.53 6.52
CA THR A 173 12.80 -19.43 6.31
C THR A 173 12.43 -20.68 5.54
N CYS A 174 13.39 -21.25 4.82
CA CYS A 174 13.27 -22.59 4.24
C CYS A 174 14.30 -23.56 4.83
N SER A 175 13.94 -24.85 4.86
CA SER A 175 14.87 -25.93 5.15
C SER A 175 15.76 -26.19 3.93
N ILE A 176 17.01 -26.59 4.17
CA ILE A 176 17.96 -26.90 3.09
C ILE A 176 18.36 -28.35 3.23
N ILE A 177 18.20 -29.12 2.16
CA ILE A 177 18.73 -30.48 2.03
C ILE A 177 19.76 -30.46 0.92
N ILE A 178 20.97 -30.96 1.20
CA ILE A 178 22.02 -31.11 0.20
C ILE A 178 22.53 -32.54 0.18
N ASN A 179 22.47 -33.18 -0.99
CA ASN A 179 22.83 -34.59 -1.17
C ASN A 179 22.15 -35.53 -0.14
N GLY A 180 20.88 -35.25 0.20
CA GLY A 180 20.11 -36.01 1.19
C GLY A 180 20.36 -35.64 2.66
N ALA A 181 21.34 -34.79 2.96
CA ALA A 181 21.61 -34.31 4.32
C ALA A 181 20.91 -32.96 4.57
N LYS A 182 20.13 -32.89 5.64
CA LYS A 182 19.50 -31.64 6.09
C LYS A 182 20.53 -30.76 6.81
N LEU A 183 20.59 -29.49 6.46
CA LEU A 183 21.45 -28.51 7.13
C LEU A 183 20.75 -27.90 8.34
N ASP A 184 21.53 -27.59 9.38
CA ASP A 184 21.08 -26.81 10.53
C ASP A 184 20.81 -25.36 10.16
N ALA A 185 21.61 -24.83 9.22
CA ALA A 185 21.43 -23.50 8.66
C ALA A 185 20.13 -23.39 7.86
N ARG A 186 19.48 -22.23 7.96
CA ARG A 186 18.21 -21.94 7.27
C ARG A 186 18.42 -21.01 6.09
N GLY A 187 17.73 -21.30 5.00
CA GLY A 187 17.57 -20.35 3.91
C GLY A 187 16.45 -19.36 4.23
N ILE A 188 16.36 -18.29 3.45
CA ILE A 188 15.34 -17.26 3.59
C ILE A 188 14.59 -17.10 2.28
N ILE A 189 13.34 -16.66 2.37
CA ILE A 189 12.48 -16.36 1.23
C ILE A 189 12.30 -14.85 1.16
N ARG A 190 12.74 -14.27 0.05
CA ARG A 190 12.58 -12.85 -0.28
C ARG A 190 12.07 -12.72 -1.70
N ASP A 191 11.05 -11.90 -1.92
CA ASP A 191 10.41 -11.70 -3.24
C ASP A 191 10.03 -13.01 -3.94
N ASN A 192 9.53 -13.98 -3.17
CA ASN A 192 9.16 -15.32 -3.64
C ASN A 192 10.34 -16.14 -4.21
N LEU A 193 11.58 -15.80 -3.83
CA LEU A 193 12.81 -16.49 -4.21
C LEU A 193 13.52 -17.01 -2.97
N SER A 194 14.09 -18.21 -3.08
CA SER A 194 14.92 -18.78 -2.02
C SER A 194 16.36 -18.25 -2.09
N TYR A 195 16.85 -17.76 -0.96
CA TYR A 195 18.22 -17.34 -0.75
C TYR A 195 18.86 -18.25 0.30
N LEU A 196 19.98 -18.87 -0.03
CA LEU A 196 20.64 -19.85 0.82
C LEU A 196 21.94 -19.28 1.39
N PRO A 197 22.29 -19.58 2.65
CA PRO A 197 23.53 -19.15 3.27
C PRO A 197 24.72 -19.80 2.56
N VAL A 198 25.50 -18.98 1.84
CA VAL A 198 26.50 -19.45 0.88
C VAL A 198 27.57 -20.29 1.57
N ARG A 199 28.02 -19.88 2.76
CA ARG A 199 29.06 -20.61 3.51
C ARG A 199 28.59 -22.00 3.95
N ALA A 200 27.38 -22.11 4.48
CA ALA A 200 26.84 -23.39 4.92
C ALA A 200 26.62 -24.35 3.75
N VAL A 201 26.06 -23.84 2.63
CA VAL A 201 25.87 -24.65 1.43
C VAL A 201 27.21 -25.07 0.82
N GLY A 202 28.19 -24.16 0.73
CA GLY A 202 29.52 -24.47 0.21
C GLY A 202 30.27 -25.52 1.03
N ASN A 203 30.26 -25.40 2.37
CA ASN A 203 30.84 -26.39 3.27
C ASN A 203 30.21 -27.77 3.09
N ALA A 204 28.87 -27.83 3.00
CA ALA A 204 28.17 -29.10 2.83
C ALA A 204 28.29 -29.68 1.41
N ALA A 205 28.52 -28.83 0.40
CA ALA A 205 28.87 -29.26 -0.95
C ALA A 205 30.34 -29.73 -1.07
N GLY A 206 31.18 -29.41 -0.08
CA GLY A 206 32.61 -29.71 -0.07
C GLY A 206 33.42 -28.79 -1.00
N VAL A 207 32.98 -27.54 -1.21
CA VAL A 207 33.68 -26.56 -2.04
C VAL A 207 34.23 -25.40 -1.23
N THR A 208 35.32 -24.80 -1.71
CA THR A 208 35.89 -23.58 -1.12
C THR A 208 34.89 -22.42 -1.21
N VAL A 209 34.75 -21.66 -0.12
CA VAL A 209 33.89 -20.46 -0.06
C VAL A 209 34.77 -19.22 -0.03
N GLY A 210 34.53 -18.28 -0.94
CA GLY A 210 35.23 -16.99 -1.01
C GLY A 210 34.26 -15.82 -0.88
N PHE A 211 34.81 -14.62 -0.65
CA PHE A 211 34.07 -13.37 -0.72
C PHE A 211 34.98 -12.28 -1.26
N GLU A 212 34.61 -11.68 -2.38
CA GLU A 212 35.40 -10.65 -3.05
C GLU A 212 34.48 -9.61 -3.69
N ASN A 213 34.81 -8.33 -3.55
CA ASN A 213 34.05 -7.21 -4.15
C ASN A 213 32.54 -7.25 -3.88
N GLY A 214 32.15 -7.64 -2.66
CA GLY A 214 30.74 -7.73 -2.24
C GLY A 214 30.01 -8.97 -2.75
N LYS A 215 30.69 -9.90 -3.42
CA LYS A 215 30.11 -11.11 -4.00
C LYS A 215 30.70 -12.35 -3.34
N ALA A 216 29.82 -13.29 -2.98
CA ALA A 216 30.23 -14.58 -2.47
C ALA A 216 30.62 -15.50 -3.63
N MET A 217 31.52 -16.45 -3.35
CA MET A 217 32.05 -17.38 -4.33
C MET A 217 31.93 -18.81 -3.81
N LEU A 218 31.63 -19.74 -4.72
CA LEU A 218 31.61 -21.18 -4.47
C LEU A 218 32.54 -21.86 -5.48
N GLY A 219 33.66 -22.40 -5.00
CA GLY A 219 34.74 -22.88 -5.86
C GLY A 219 35.27 -21.75 -6.76
N ALA A 220 35.20 -21.95 -8.08
CA ALA A 220 35.58 -20.95 -9.07
C ALA A 220 34.41 -20.04 -9.52
N GLY A 221 33.19 -20.27 -9.07
CA GLY A 221 32.01 -19.51 -9.49
C GLY A 221 31.70 -18.31 -8.59
N ILE A 222 31.37 -17.18 -9.20
CA ILE A 222 30.98 -15.94 -8.51
C ILE A 222 29.45 -15.83 -8.50
N LEU A 223 28.87 -15.57 -7.32
CA LEU A 223 27.42 -15.40 -7.14
C LEU A 223 27.04 -13.92 -7.28
N GLN A 224 26.31 -13.59 -8.35
CA GLN A 224 25.85 -12.25 -8.69
C GLN A 224 24.70 -11.78 -7.80
N THR A 225 23.93 -12.71 -7.22
CA THR A 225 22.77 -12.42 -6.37
C THR A 225 23.12 -12.32 -4.89
N THR A 226 24.39 -12.10 -4.56
CA THR A 226 24.86 -12.06 -3.18
C THR A 226 24.21 -10.91 -2.42
N ILE A 227 23.61 -11.23 -1.28
CA ILE A 227 23.13 -10.28 -0.28
C ILE A 227 23.77 -10.62 1.07
N VAL A 228 24.03 -9.61 1.91
CA VAL A 228 24.62 -9.82 3.24
C VAL A 228 23.60 -9.43 4.29
N ILE A 229 23.36 -10.33 5.24
CA ILE A 229 22.42 -10.14 6.35
C ILE A 229 23.17 -10.49 7.62
N GLY A 230 23.39 -9.48 8.47
CA GLY A 230 24.34 -9.60 9.58
C GLY A 230 25.73 -9.98 9.08
N GLU A 231 26.26 -11.09 9.58
CA GLU A 231 27.57 -11.63 9.18
C GLU A 231 27.49 -12.74 8.13
N THR A 232 26.28 -13.04 7.61
CA THR A 232 26.06 -14.15 6.69
C THR A 232 25.77 -13.65 5.28
N GLY A 233 26.55 -14.14 4.31
CA GLY A 233 26.27 -13.97 2.88
C GLY A 233 25.26 -15.01 2.38
N TYR A 234 24.22 -14.55 1.72
CA TYR A 234 23.21 -15.37 1.06
C TYR A 234 23.23 -15.12 -0.45
N ALA A 235 22.83 -16.12 -1.24
CA ALA A 235 22.60 -15.97 -2.67
C ALA A 235 21.42 -16.82 -3.12
N GLN A 236 20.86 -16.52 -4.29
CA GLN A 236 19.70 -17.22 -4.82
C GLN A 236 20.00 -18.71 -5.01
N GLY A 237 19.12 -19.57 -4.50
CA GLY A 237 19.32 -21.03 -4.53
C GLY A 237 19.52 -21.58 -5.94
N ARG A 238 18.82 -21.03 -6.94
CA ARG A 238 18.97 -21.40 -8.36
C ARG A 238 20.37 -21.07 -8.89
N GLU A 239 20.92 -19.91 -8.55
CA GLU A 239 22.28 -19.52 -8.95
C GLU A 239 23.32 -20.43 -8.29
N ILE A 240 23.16 -20.72 -7.00
CA ILE A 240 24.02 -21.66 -6.27
C ILE A 240 24.01 -23.04 -6.94
N ALA A 241 22.83 -23.56 -7.28
CA ALA A 241 22.70 -24.84 -7.96
C ALA A 241 23.40 -24.83 -9.32
N GLN A 242 23.25 -23.76 -10.09
CA GLN A 242 23.91 -23.59 -11.38
C GLN A 242 25.45 -23.58 -11.24
N VAL A 243 25.98 -22.81 -10.29
CA VAL A 243 27.43 -22.73 -10.04
C VAL A 243 28.02 -24.07 -9.60
N LEU A 244 27.30 -24.81 -8.76
CA LEU A 244 27.74 -26.11 -8.25
C LEU A 244 27.50 -27.26 -9.24
N GLY A 245 26.69 -27.06 -10.29
CA GLY A 245 26.24 -28.12 -11.20
C GLY A 245 25.24 -29.09 -10.54
N TYR A 246 24.40 -28.60 -9.65
CA TYR A 246 23.39 -29.37 -8.92
C TYR A 246 22.01 -29.16 -9.54
N VAL A 247 21.13 -30.16 -9.33
CA VAL A 247 19.69 -30.01 -9.56
C VAL A 247 19.08 -29.41 -8.31
N ILE A 248 18.20 -28.42 -8.49
CA ILE A 248 17.44 -27.79 -7.40
C ILE A 248 15.96 -28.15 -7.50
N GLU A 249 15.39 -28.57 -6.37
CA GLU A 249 13.96 -28.81 -6.22
C GLU A 249 13.40 -27.95 -5.10
N TRP A 250 12.16 -27.49 -5.28
CA TRP A 250 11.42 -26.70 -4.31
C TRP A 250 10.15 -27.45 -3.90
N ASP A 251 9.99 -27.69 -2.61
CA ASP A 251 8.75 -28.18 -2.03
C ASP A 251 8.05 -27.06 -1.25
N GLN A 252 6.94 -26.58 -1.79
CA GLN A 252 6.11 -25.52 -1.21
C GLN A 252 5.36 -25.95 0.06
N ASN A 253 5.09 -27.25 0.24
CA ASN A 253 4.34 -27.75 1.40
C ASN A 253 5.24 -27.78 2.64
N THR A 254 6.50 -28.15 2.45
CA THR A 254 7.48 -28.26 3.54
C THR A 254 8.45 -27.09 3.61
N TRP A 255 8.36 -26.13 2.68
CA TRP A 255 9.29 -25.01 2.54
C TRP A 255 10.75 -25.51 2.49
N THR A 256 11.01 -26.48 1.61
CA THR A 256 12.32 -27.15 1.52
C THR A 256 12.95 -26.92 0.15
N VAL A 257 14.22 -26.51 0.17
CA VAL A 257 15.09 -26.51 -1.00
C VAL A 257 15.97 -27.74 -0.94
N THR A 258 15.88 -28.59 -1.96
CA THR A 258 16.74 -29.76 -2.11
C THR A 258 17.74 -29.54 -3.23
N LEU A 259 19.02 -29.69 -2.92
CA LEU A 259 20.14 -29.59 -3.85
C LEU A 259 20.80 -30.97 -3.99
N THR A 260 20.75 -31.55 -5.18
CA THR A 260 21.32 -32.88 -5.44
C THR A 260 22.37 -32.79 -6.54
N LYS A 261 23.54 -33.41 -6.35
CA LYS A 261 24.53 -33.56 -7.43
C LYS A 261 23.86 -34.20 -8.64
N GLY A 262 23.91 -33.53 -9.79
CA GLY A 262 23.50 -34.14 -11.05
C GLY A 262 24.33 -35.41 -11.28
N LYS A 263 23.69 -36.50 -11.71
CA LYS A 263 24.44 -37.64 -12.26
C LYS A 263 25.23 -37.12 -13.45
N ARG A 264 26.56 -37.23 -13.40
CA ARG A 264 27.38 -37.17 -14.62
C ARG A 264 27.06 -38.37 -15.50
#